data_AF-A0A3P5XET9-F1
#
_entry.id   AF-A0A3P5XET9-F1
#
_cell.length_a   1.000
_cell.length_b   1.000
_cell.length_c   1.000
_cell.angle_alpha   90.00
_cell.angle_beta   90.00
_cell.angle_gamma   90.00
#
_symmetry.space_group_name_H-M   'P 1'
#
loop_
_entity.id
_entity.type
_entity.pdbx_description
1 polymer ?
#
loop_
_entity_poly.entity_id
_entity_poly.type
_entity_poly.pdbx_seq_one_letter_code
_entity_poly.pdbx_strand_id
1 'polypeptide(L)' 'MTERVAERVRRLLHENPELEIRFTEAITRDSYYQGPVVLFLHPTHQALVDELRAESR' A
#
# COMPACT_ATOMS: atom_id res chain seq x y z
N MET A 1 14.71 -4.87 -12.25
CA MET A 1 14.62 -3.59 -11.51
C MET A 1 13.18 -3.47 -11.01
N THR A 2 12.82 -4.31 -10.05
CA THR A 2 11.47 -4.40 -9.49
C THR A 2 11.63 -3.93 -8.06
N GLU A 3 11.64 -2.62 -7.83
CA GLU A 3 11.40 -2.09 -6.49
C GLU A 3 10.09 -2.74 -6.05
N ARG A 4 10.17 -3.69 -5.12
CA ARG A 4 9.03 -4.56 -4.80
C ARG A 4 7.93 -3.63 -4.31
N VAL A 5 6.72 -3.72 -4.88
CA VAL A 5 5.57 -2.86 -4.52
C VAL A 5 5.47 -2.61 -3.02
N ALA A 6 5.78 -3.64 -2.20
CA ALA A 6 5.90 -3.56 -0.75
C ALA A 6 6.81 -2.42 -0.21
N GLU A 7 8.03 -2.25 -0.74
CA GLU A 7 8.96 -1.19 -0.32
C GLU A 7 8.41 0.20 -0.64
N ARG A 8 7.73 0.32 -1.78
CA ARG A 8 7.14 1.59 -2.23
C ARG A 8 5.90 1.95 -1.42
N VAL A 9 5.04 0.97 -1.14
CA VAL A 9 3.90 1.11 -0.21
C VAL A 9 4.37 1.49 1.19
N ARG A 10 5.43 0.84 1.69
CA ARG A 10 6.02 1.17 2.99
C ARG A 10 6.48 2.62 3.05
N ARG A 11 7.20 3.10 2.04
CA ARG A 11 7.63 4.50 1.97
C ARG A 11 6.42 5.45 1.91
N LEU A 12 5.43 5.15 1.09
CA LEU A 12 4.23 5.98 0.95
C LEU A 12 3.44 6.11 2.25
N LEU A 13 3.24 5.02 2.97
CA LEU A 13 2.54 5.02 4.27
C LEU A 13 3.37 5.68 5.37
N HIS A 14 4.69 5.66 5.27
CA HIS A 14 5.56 6.39 6.18
C HIS A 14 5.52 7.90 5.93
N GLU A 15 5.54 8.32 4.66
CA GLU A 15 5.45 9.75 4.29
C GLU A 15 4.03 10.32 4.50
N ASN A 16 3.01 9.49 4.31
CA ASN A 16 1.59 9.88 4.41
C ASN A 16 0.83 8.84 5.24
N PRO A 17 0.91 8.89 6.58
CA PRO A 17 0.24 7.92 7.44
C PRO A 17 -1.30 8.00 7.40
N GLU A 18 -1.85 9.16 7.01
CA GLU A 18 -3.29 9.42 6.88
C GLU A 18 -3.91 8.90 5.57
N LEU A 19 -3.10 8.35 4.68
CA LEU A 19 -3.54 7.94 3.35
C LEU A 19 -4.51 6.76 3.44
N GLU A 20 -5.69 6.89 2.82
CA GLU A 20 -6.71 5.84 2.82
C GLU A 20 -6.24 4.67 1.95
N ILE A 21 -6.45 3.43 2.39
CA ILE A 21 -6.02 2.25 1.63
C ILE A 21 -7.25 1.47 1.22
N ARG A 22 -7.39 1.19 -0.07
CA ARG A 22 -8.48 0.37 -0.61
C ARG A 22 -7.92 -0.83 -1.35
N PHE A 23 -8.43 -2.00 -1.02
CA PHE A 23 -8.02 -3.24 -1.68
C PHE A 23 -8.97 -3.55 -2.84
N THR A 24 -8.40 -3.89 -4.00
CA THR A 24 -9.17 -4.25 -5.19
C THR A 24 -8.43 -5.32 -6.01
N GLU A 25 -9.19 -6.29 -6.52
CA GLU A 25 -8.69 -7.32 -7.45
C GLU A 25 -8.55 -6.78 -8.88
N ALA A 26 -8.99 -5.55 -9.14
CA ALA A 26 -8.84 -4.89 -10.44
C ALA A 26 -7.38 -4.50 -10.77
N ILE A 27 -6.49 -4.51 -9.77
CA ILE A 27 -5.06 -4.18 -9.92
C ILE A 27 -4.26 -5.47 -9.72
N THR A 28 -3.21 -5.66 -10.52
CA THR A 28 -2.35 -6.83 -10.37
C THR A 28 -1.57 -6.78 -9.05
N ARG A 29 -1.19 -7.95 -8.52
CA ARG A 29 -0.38 -8.07 -7.29
C ARG A 29 0.94 -7.31 -7.31
N ASP A 30 1.49 -7.02 -8.49
CA ASP A 30 2.77 -6.32 -8.64
C ASP A 30 2.57 -4.86 -9.08
N SER A 31 1.37 -4.32 -8.87
CA SER A 31 1.04 -2.93 -9.17
C SER A 31 0.26 -2.30 -8.04
N TYR A 32 0.31 -0.98 -8.00
CA TYR A 32 -0.48 -0.15 -7.12
C TYR A 32 -0.97 1.06 -7.91
N TYR A 33 -2.08 1.64 -7.47
CA TYR A 33 -2.56 2.91 -8.03
C TYR A 33 -2.66 3.92 -6.89
N GLN A 34 -1.94 5.03 -7.01
CA GLN A 34 -1.95 6.11 -6.05
C GLN A 34 -2.86 7.22 -6.56
N GLY A 35 -4.00 7.41 -5.89
CA GLY A 35 -4.81 8.60 -6.00
C GLY A 35 -4.33 9.72 -5.06
N PRO A 36 -4.99 10.89 -5.07
CA PRO A 36 -4.59 12.04 -4.27
C PRO A 36 -4.72 11.82 -2.76
N VAL A 37 -5.66 10.98 -2.32
CA VAL A 37 -5.93 10.68 -0.89
C VAL A 37 -6.05 9.17 -0.60
N VAL A 38 -6.03 8.34 -1.64
CA VAL A 38 -6.30 6.91 -1.53
C VAL A 38 -5.29 6.10 -2.33
N LEU A 39 -4.79 5.02 -1.73
CA LEU A 39 -3.89 4.06 -2.35
C LEU A 39 -4.67 2.76 -2.60
N PHE A 40 -4.75 2.38 -3.87
CA PHE A 40 -5.35 1.13 -4.26
C PHE A 40 -4.28 0.04 -4.40
N LEU A 41 -4.51 -1.07 -3.71
CA LEU A 41 -3.62 -2.23 -3.67
C LEU A 41 -4.38 -3.52 -3.96
N HIS A 42 -3.64 -4.54 -4.38
CA HIS A 42 -4.19 -5.89 -4.41
C HIS A 42 -4.43 -6.41 -2.98
N PRO A 43 -5.54 -7.12 -2.69
CA PRO A 43 -5.83 -7.65 -1.35
C PRO A 43 -4.75 -8.56 -0.75
N THR A 44 -3.87 -9.17 -1.56
CA THR A 44 -2.69 -9.90 -1.08
C THR A 44 -1.76 -9.05 -0.20
N HIS A 45 -1.76 -7.73 -0.37
CA HIS A 45 -0.93 -6.81 0.43
C HIS A 45 -1.60 -6.35 1.72
N GLN A 46 -2.81 -6.84 2.04
CA GLN A 46 -3.53 -6.44 3.25
C GLN A 46 -2.75 -6.75 4.52
N ALA A 47 -2.13 -7.92 4.61
CA ALA A 47 -1.31 -8.30 5.77
C ALA A 47 -0.13 -7.34 5.98
N LEU A 48 0.57 -6.98 4.89
CA LEU A 48 1.68 -6.02 4.92
C LEU A 48 1.23 -4.65 5.44
N VAL A 49 0.09 -4.16 4.94
CA VAL A 49 -0.46 -2.86 5.35
C VAL A 49 -0.83 -2.85 6.82
N ASP A 50 -1.41 -3.94 7.31
CA ASP A 50 -1.80 -4.08 8.72
C ASP A 50 -0.58 -4.04 9.64
N GLU A 51 0.48 -4.79 9.30
CA GLU A 51 1.75 -4.76 10.04
C GLU A 51 2.35 -3.35 10.06
N LEU A 52 2.41 -2.66 8.92
CA LEU A 52 2.96 -1.30 8.82
C LEU A 52 2.17 -0.29 9.65
N ARG A 53 0.83 -0.43 9.72
CA ARG A 53 -0.02 0.43 10.56
C ARG A 53 0.11 0.11 12.04
N ALA A 54 0.34 -1.15 12.39
CA ALA A 54 0.63 -1.54 13.77
C ALA A 54 1.99 -1.00 14.25
N GLU A 55 3.00 -0.97 13.38
CA GLU A 55 4.33 -0.39 13.69
C GLU A 55 4.29 1.14 13.85
N SER A 56 3.37 1.83 13.18
CA SER A 56 3.27 3.29 13.20
C SER A 56 2.45 3.85 14.37
N ARG A 57 1.90 2.98 15.23
CA ARG A 57 1.07 3.33 16.39
C ARG A 57 1.85 3.25 17.70
#